data_AF-A0A2G3K090-F1
#
_entry.id   AF-A0A2G3K090-F1
#
_cell.length_a   1.000
_cell.length_b   1.000
_cell.length_c   1.000
_cell.angle_alpha   90.00
_cell.angle_beta   90.00
_cell.angle_gamma   90.00
#
_symmetry.space_group_name_H-M   'P 1'
#
loop_
_entity.id
_entity.type
_entity.pdbx_description
1 polymer ?
#
loop_
_entity_poly.entity_id
_entity_poly.type
_entity_poly.pdbx_seq_one_letter_code
_entity_poly.pdbx_strand_id
1 'polypeptide(L)'
;MFVRDGVSYEFHHMGIPTSEIRANERYSAKFGMYTSDSDCQLARIQYHRYEDDSCLHPLIRTVPHPAFKVDDLDLALENQTLLLGPYEPIDGFRVAIIVDGGMPVELIQTKLTDDEIWGCAQLGQQASLYQDTASKNLSKVCCASAIWR
;
A
#
# COMPACT_ATOMS: atom_id res chain seq x y z
N MET A 1 16.99 -8.55 -4.74
CA MET A 1 16.04 -9.51 -5.32
C MET A 1 16.30 -10.88 -4.72
N PHE A 2 15.27 -11.63 -4.38
CA PHE A 2 15.34 -13.04 -3.94
C PHE A 2 14.19 -13.85 -4.54
N VAL A 3 14.24 -15.17 -4.44
CA VAL A 3 13.17 -16.07 -4.91
C VAL A 3 12.72 -16.96 -3.75
N ARG A 4 11.40 -17.14 -3.61
CA ARG A 4 10.79 -18.04 -2.62
C ARG A 4 9.51 -18.63 -3.20
N ASP A 5 9.35 -19.94 -3.07
CA ASP A 5 8.17 -20.69 -3.52
C ASP A 5 7.78 -20.41 -4.98
N GLY A 6 8.77 -20.21 -5.84
CA GLY A 6 8.58 -19.94 -7.26
C GLY A 6 8.28 -18.49 -7.63
N VAL A 7 8.20 -17.59 -6.66
CA VAL A 7 7.96 -16.15 -6.86
C VAL A 7 9.26 -15.36 -6.67
N SER A 8 9.52 -14.40 -7.55
CA SER A 8 10.61 -13.43 -7.37
C SER A 8 10.15 -12.20 -6.59
N TYR A 9 11.01 -11.72 -5.70
CA TYR A 9 10.74 -10.59 -4.82
C TYR A 9 11.84 -9.53 -4.99
N GLU A 10 11.46 -8.32 -5.37
CA GLU A 10 12.33 -7.17 -5.49
C GLU A 10 11.88 -6.07 -4.54
N PHE A 11 12.80 -5.51 -3.76
CA PHE A 11 12.45 -4.43 -2.82
C PHE A 11 11.93 -3.21 -3.59
N HIS A 12 10.76 -2.71 -3.18
CA HIS A 12 10.14 -1.54 -3.78
C HIS A 12 10.33 -0.29 -2.91
N HIS A 13 9.87 -0.34 -1.66
CA HIS A 13 10.02 0.74 -0.69
C HIS A 13 9.80 0.25 0.74
N MET A 14 10.04 1.14 1.70
CA MET A 14 9.68 0.96 3.10
C MET A 14 8.53 1.90 3.47
N GLY A 15 7.44 1.37 4.00
CA GLY A 15 6.34 2.13 4.57
C GLY A 15 6.52 2.34 6.07
N ILE A 16 6.45 3.58 6.53
CA ILE A 16 6.66 3.97 7.93
C ILE A 16 5.42 4.72 8.45
N PRO A 17 4.65 4.11 9.37
CA PRO A 17 3.60 4.83 10.07
C PRO A 17 4.15 6.01 10.86
N THR A 18 3.44 7.13 10.85
CA THR A 18 3.84 8.35 11.57
C THR A 18 2.63 9.10 12.11
N SER A 19 2.84 9.82 13.21
CA SER A 19 1.90 10.81 13.74
C SER A 19 2.23 12.25 13.31
N GLU A 20 3.40 12.47 12.70
CA GLU A 20 3.85 13.79 12.26
C GLU A 20 3.17 14.17 10.94
N ILE A 21 2.67 15.41 10.85
CA ILE A 21 2.24 15.98 9.57
C ILE A 21 3.49 16.33 8.76
N ARG A 22 3.58 15.80 7.54
CA ARG A 22 4.70 16.04 6.62
C ARG A 22 4.27 16.92 5.45
N ALA A 23 5.24 17.56 4.81
CA ALA A 23 4.99 18.34 3.61
C ALA A 23 4.53 17.44 2.46
N ASN A 24 3.67 17.98 1.59
CA ASN A 24 3.21 17.33 0.35
C ASN A 24 2.50 15.98 0.56
N GLU A 25 1.82 15.81 1.70
CA GLU A 25 0.97 14.64 1.93
C GLU A 25 -0.16 14.53 0.89
N ARG A 26 -0.36 13.32 0.38
CA ARG A 26 -1.50 12.95 -0.48
C ARG A 26 -2.51 12.16 0.34
N TYR A 27 -3.78 12.58 0.33
CA TYR A 27 -4.83 11.96 1.12
C TYR A 27 -5.63 10.93 0.32
N SER A 28 -5.81 9.74 0.88
CA SER A 28 -6.72 8.73 0.40
C SER A 28 -7.96 8.68 1.29
N ALA A 29 -9.07 9.25 0.81
CA ALA A 29 -10.36 9.23 1.51
C ALA A 29 -10.87 7.80 1.72
N LYS A 30 -10.60 6.90 0.77
CA LYS A 30 -10.97 5.48 0.86
C LYS A 30 -10.40 4.80 2.10
N PHE A 31 -9.17 5.15 2.47
CA PHE A 31 -8.44 4.51 3.56
C PHE A 31 -8.29 5.39 4.80
N GLY A 32 -8.65 6.67 4.74
CA GLY A 32 -8.35 7.63 5.81
C GLY A 32 -6.84 7.69 6.07
N MET A 33 -6.05 7.76 5.01
CA MET A 33 -4.58 7.66 5.05
C MET A 33 -3.96 8.81 4.27
N TYR A 34 -2.92 9.42 4.84
CA TYR A 34 -2.06 10.39 4.20
C TYR A 34 -0.72 9.75 3.88
N THR A 35 -0.19 9.96 2.68
CA THR A 35 1.12 9.45 2.26
C THR A 35 2.04 10.59 1.86
N SER A 36 3.28 10.59 2.36
CA SER A 36 4.34 11.52 1.96
C SER A 36 5.62 10.74 1.65
N ASP A 37 6.28 11.06 0.53
CA ASP A 37 7.54 10.41 0.16
C ASP A 37 8.72 11.10 0.87
N SER A 38 9.66 10.29 1.37
CA SER A 38 10.91 10.80 1.94
C SER A 38 11.82 11.36 0.86
N ASP A 39 12.69 12.31 1.24
CA ASP A 39 13.84 12.78 0.46
C ASP A 39 15.05 11.82 0.54
N CYS A 40 14.87 10.60 1.05
CA CYS A 40 15.96 9.64 1.17
C CYS A 40 16.45 9.21 -0.22
N GLN A 41 17.75 9.41 -0.46
CA GLN A 41 18.35 9.13 -1.77
C GLN A 41 18.80 7.67 -1.92
N LEU A 42 18.97 6.93 -0.81
CA LEU A 42 19.45 5.55 -0.83
C LEU A 42 18.31 4.54 -1.07
N ALA A 43 17.18 4.75 -0.43
CA ALA A 43 16.04 3.86 -0.48
C ALA A 43 14.74 4.68 -0.57
N ARG A 44 13.75 4.13 -1.26
CA ARG A 44 12.41 4.71 -1.28
C ARG A 44 11.74 4.46 0.06
N ILE A 45 11.32 5.53 0.72
CA ILE A 45 10.63 5.49 2.00
C ILE A 45 9.35 6.32 1.86
N GLN A 46 8.23 5.75 2.30
CA GLN A 46 6.94 6.42 2.38
C GLN A 46 6.53 6.53 3.84
N TYR A 47 6.10 7.72 4.23
CA TYR A 47 5.49 7.96 5.54
C TYR A 47 3.97 7.92 5.39
N HIS A 48 3.32 7.19 6.31
CA HIS A 48 1.87 7.08 6.34
C HIS A 48 1.29 7.59 7.65
N ARG A 49 0.41 8.57 7.59
CA ARG A 49 -0.36 9.05 8.73
C ARG A 49 -1.81 8.63 8.56
N TYR A 50 -2.43 8.13 9.61
CA TYR A 50 -3.79 7.59 9.55
C TYR A 50 -4.75 8.44 10.37
N GLU A 51 -5.99 8.55 9.91
CA GLU A 51 -7.09 9.04 10.73
C GLU A 51 -7.45 8.02 11.81
N ASP A 52 -8.03 8.49 12.91
CA ASP A 52 -8.45 7.63 14.02
C ASP A 52 -9.45 6.56 13.56
N ASP A 53 -10.35 6.93 12.65
CA ASP A 53 -11.39 6.10 12.04
C ASP A 53 -10.96 5.41 10.72
N SER A 54 -9.65 5.38 10.43
CA SER A 54 -9.13 4.63 9.27
C SER A 54 -9.56 3.16 9.33
N CYS A 55 -10.03 2.63 8.20
CA CYS A 55 -10.50 1.24 8.09
C CYS A 55 -9.37 0.21 7.99
N LEU A 56 -8.11 0.65 7.92
CA LEU A 56 -6.96 -0.22 7.73
C LEU A 56 -6.59 -0.99 9.00
N HIS A 57 -5.93 -2.14 8.80
CA HIS A 57 -5.44 -3.00 9.88
C HIS A 57 -4.61 -2.24 10.90
N PRO A 58 -4.78 -2.44 12.23
CA PRO A 58 -3.92 -1.82 13.22
C PRO A 58 -2.42 -2.08 12.97
N LEU A 59 -2.04 -3.31 12.58
CA LEU A 59 -0.66 -3.60 12.12
C LEU A 59 -0.20 -2.69 10.97
N ILE A 60 -1.00 -2.48 9.92
CA ILE A 60 -0.66 -1.54 8.83
C ILE A 60 -0.46 -0.13 9.40
N ARG A 61 -1.31 0.28 10.34
CA ARG A 61 -1.31 1.62 10.94
C ARG A 61 -0.21 1.88 11.97
N THR A 62 0.45 0.85 12.48
CA THR A 62 1.33 0.96 13.66
C THR A 62 2.70 0.32 13.49
N VAL A 63 2.87 -0.56 12.49
CA VAL A 63 4.11 -1.28 12.26
C VAL A 63 4.68 -0.91 10.89
N PRO A 64 5.97 -0.55 10.79
CA PRO A 64 6.63 -0.36 9.51
C PRO A 64 6.60 -1.64 8.67
N HIS A 65 6.37 -1.51 7.36
CA HIS A 65 6.34 -2.64 6.43
C HIS A 65 7.33 -2.48 5.28
N PRO A 66 8.04 -3.55 4.89
CA PRO A 66 8.68 -3.58 3.58
C PRO A 66 7.63 -3.85 2.50
N ALA A 67 7.84 -3.27 1.33
CA ALA A 67 7.07 -3.53 0.14
C ALA A 67 7.95 -4.20 -0.93
N PHE A 68 7.42 -5.24 -1.56
CA PHE A 68 8.11 -5.98 -2.62
C PHE A 68 7.30 -6.00 -3.90
N LYS A 69 7.99 -5.80 -5.02
CA LYS A 69 7.49 -6.20 -6.33
C LYS A 69 7.61 -7.71 -6.46
N VAL A 70 6.54 -8.34 -6.94
CA VAL A 70 6.46 -9.76 -7.25
C VAL A 70 6.05 -9.99 -8.70
N ASP A 71 6.54 -11.06 -9.30
CA ASP A 71 6.19 -11.47 -10.66
C ASP A 71 4.82 -12.17 -10.74
N ASP A 72 4.41 -12.87 -9.67
CA ASP A 72 3.09 -13.48 -9.52
C ASP A 72 2.53 -13.26 -8.10
N LEU A 73 1.58 -12.32 -7.98
CA LEU A 73 0.90 -11.95 -6.74
C LEU A 73 -0.07 -13.03 -6.29
N ASP A 74 -0.74 -13.73 -7.21
CA ASP A 74 -1.71 -14.75 -6.82
C ASP A 74 -0.96 -15.93 -6.18
N LEU A 75 0.18 -16.33 -6.75
CA LEU A 75 1.07 -17.33 -6.18
C LEU A 75 1.70 -16.84 -4.85
N ALA A 76 2.13 -15.57 -4.78
CA ALA A 76 2.72 -14.99 -3.57
C ALA A 76 1.74 -14.94 -2.37
N LEU A 77 0.44 -14.90 -2.65
CA LEU A 77 -0.62 -14.86 -1.64
C LEU A 77 -1.07 -16.26 -1.18
N GLU A 78 -0.61 -17.33 -1.81
CA GLU A 78 -1.00 -18.69 -1.43
C GLU A 78 -0.59 -18.98 0.02
N ASN A 79 -1.57 -19.44 0.82
CA ASN A 79 -1.42 -19.75 2.24
C ASN A 79 -0.99 -18.57 3.14
N GLN A 80 -1.07 -17.34 2.64
CA GLN A 80 -0.78 -16.14 3.42
C GLN A 80 -2.01 -15.62 4.16
N THR A 81 -1.79 -14.93 5.27
CA THR A 81 -2.86 -14.21 5.99
C THR A 81 -2.98 -12.80 5.42
N LEU A 82 -4.09 -12.48 4.75
CA LEU A 82 -4.31 -11.17 4.16
C LEU A 82 -4.78 -10.13 5.19
N LEU A 83 -4.08 -8.99 5.19
CA LEU A 83 -4.41 -7.77 5.93
C LEU A 83 -5.22 -6.78 5.08
N LEU A 84 -4.95 -6.74 3.77
CA LEU A 84 -5.60 -5.87 2.80
C LEU A 84 -5.48 -6.47 1.39
N GLY A 85 -6.54 -6.35 0.59
CA GLY A 85 -6.51 -6.67 -0.83
C GLY A 85 -6.72 -8.17 -1.14
N PRO A 86 -6.27 -8.65 -2.32
CA PRO A 86 -5.67 -7.86 -3.39
C PRO A 86 -6.64 -6.81 -3.96
N TYR A 87 -6.13 -5.65 -4.34
CA TYR A 87 -6.88 -4.60 -5.04
C TYR A 87 -5.98 -3.89 -6.07
N GLU A 88 -6.59 -3.12 -6.97
CA GLU A 88 -5.89 -2.49 -8.09
C GLU A 88 -6.14 -0.97 -8.05
N PRO A 89 -5.26 -0.18 -7.38
CA PRO A 89 -5.44 1.28 -7.28
C PRO A 89 -5.32 2.01 -8.62
N ILE A 90 -4.52 1.48 -9.55
CA ILE A 90 -4.40 1.93 -10.95
C ILE A 90 -4.35 0.69 -11.84
N ASP A 91 -4.89 0.81 -13.05
CA ASP A 91 -4.89 -0.27 -14.04
C ASP A 91 -3.46 -0.81 -14.24
N GLY A 92 -3.29 -2.11 -14.05
CA GLY A 92 -2.02 -2.81 -14.16
C GLY A 92 -1.16 -2.79 -12.91
N PHE A 93 -1.61 -2.24 -11.78
CA PHE A 93 -0.88 -2.21 -10.51
C PHE A 93 -1.72 -2.86 -9.40
N ARG A 94 -1.43 -4.13 -9.08
CA ARG A 94 -2.12 -4.90 -8.04
C ARG A 94 -1.34 -4.84 -6.74
N VAL A 95 -2.05 -4.68 -5.63
CA VAL A 95 -1.48 -4.56 -4.28
C VAL A 95 -2.22 -5.46 -3.31
N ALA A 96 -1.48 -6.15 -2.46
CA ALA A 96 -2.00 -6.79 -1.26
C ALA A 96 -1.04 -6.57 -0.10
N ILE A 97 -1.55 -6.63 1.14
CA ILE A 97 -0.72 -6.65 2.34
C ILE A 97 -1.03 -7.92 3.11
N ILE A 98 0.01 -8.65 3.50
CA ILE A 98 -0.08 -9.91 4.26
C ILE A 98 0.58 -9.78 5.64
N VAL A 99 0.33 -10.75 6.52
CA VAL A 99 1.16 -11.00 7.71
C VAL A 99 2.16 -12.09 7.39
N ASP A 100 3.45 -11.79 7.55
CA ASP A 100 4.51 -12.79 7.60
C ASP A 100 5.37 -12.57 8.85
N GLY A 101 5.57 -13.62 9.66
CA GLY A 101 6.32 -13.52 10.91
C GLY A 101 5.77 -12.49 11.92
N GLY A 102 4.48 -12.16 11.84
CA GLY A 102 3.85 -11.11 12.66
C GLY A 102 4.04 -9.68 12.13
N MET A 103 4.69 -9.52 10.98
CA MET A 103 4.95 -8.23 10.35
C MET A 103 4.05 -8.02 9.12
N PRO A 104 3.53 -6.81 8.91
CA PRO A 104 2.91 -6.46 7.64
C PRO A 104 3.96 -6.45 6.53
N VAL A 105 3.65 -7.09 5.39
CA VAL A 105 4.45 -7.06 4.17
C VAL A 105 3.55 -6.69 3.01
N GLU A 106 3.91 -5.65 2.26
CA GLU A 106 3.17 -5.25 1.06
C GLU A 106 3.75 -5.96 -0.18
N LEU A 107 2.87 -6.50 -1.01
CA LEU A 107 3.18 -7.18 -2.25
C LEU A 107 2.54 -6.46 -3.42
N ILE A 108 3.34 -6.16 -4.42
CA ILE A 108 2.95 -5.37 -5.60
C ILE A 108 3.25 -6.19 -6.84
N GLN A 109 2.25 -6.45 -7.69
CA GLN A 109 2.49 -6.93 -9.04
C GLN A 109 2.09 -5.85 -10.02
N THR A 110 3.03 -5.45 -10.87
CA THR A 110 2.79 -4.44 -11.89
C THR A 110 3.65 -4.69 -13.12
N LYS A 111 3.10 -4.39 -14.29
CA LYS A 111 3.86 -4.32 -15.55
C LYS A 111 4.24 -2.88 -15.93
N LEU A 112 3.75 -1.91 -15.17
CA LEU A 112 4.10 -0.50 -15.34
C LEU A 112 5.57 -0.31 -14.97
N THR A 113 6.27 0.48 -15.78
CA THR A 113 7.60 0.97 -15.45
C THR A 113 7.54 1.89 -14.23
N ASP A 114 8.68 2.08 -13.55
CA ASP A 114 8.77 3.02 -12.43
C ASP A 114 8.28 4.41 -12.84
N ASP A 115 8.70 4.89 -14.01
CA ASP A 115 8.32 6.22 -14.51
C ASP A 115 6.80 6.35 -14.73
N GLU A 116 6.12 5.29 -15.17
CA GLU A 116 4.65 5.26 -15.32
C GLU A 116 3.95 5.25 -13.95
N ILE A 117 4.47 4.49 -12.98
CA ILE A 117 3.93 4.43 -11.61
C ILE A 117 4.01 5.81 -10.94
N TRP A 118 5.13 6.51 -11.10
CA TRP A 118 5.36 7.81 -10.44
C TRP A 118 4.71 8.98 -11.18
N GLY A 119 4.60 8.92 -12.51
CA GLY A 119 3.88 9.91 -13.32
C GLY A 119 2.39 9.99 -12.95
N CYS A 120 1.75 8.86 -12.66
CA CYS A 120 0.35 8.80 -12.21
C CYS A 120 0.15 9.37 -10.80
N ALA A 121 1.13 9.23 -9.90
CA ALA A 121 1.08 9.78 -8.55
C ALA A 121 1.19 11.32 -8.52
N GLN A 122 1.93 11.92 -9.47
CA GLN A 122 2.05 13.38 -9.61
C GLN A 122 0.85 14.02 -10.32
N LEU A 123 0.19 13.30 -11.24
CA LEU A 123 -0.88 13.87 -12.06
C LEU A 123 -2.28 13.77 -11.43
N GLY A 124 -2.47 13.06 -10.32
CA GLY A 124 -3.74 13.02 -9.57
C GLY A 124 -4.97 12.50 -10.35
N GLN A 125 -4.83 12.21 -11.64
CA GLN A 125 -5.94 11.97 -12.56
C GLN A 125 -6.25 10.48 -12.75
N GLN A 126 -5.36 9.55 -12.37
CA GLN A 126 -5.56 8.12 -12.59
C GLN A 126 -5.41 7.22 -11.37
N ALA A 127 -4.82 7.69 -10.27
CA ALA A 127 -4.82 6.93 -9.01
C ALA A 127 -6.19 7.01 -8.34
N SER A 128 -7.03 5.99 -8.52
CA SER A 128 -8.33 5.86 -7.84
C SER A 128 -8.20 5.97 -6.30
N LEU A 129 -7.00 5.74 -5.79
CA LEU A 129 -6.60 5.93 -4.40
C LEU A 129 -6.72 7.38 -3.90
N TYR A 130 -6.48 8.36 -4.77
CA TYR A 130 -6.36 9.80 -4.44
C TYR A 130 -7.39 10.68 -5.17
N GLN A 131 -8.32 10.09 -5.93
CA GLN A 131 -9.38 10.87 -6.57
C GLN A 131 -10.35 11.41 -5.51
N ASP A 132 -10.32 12.73 -5.31
CA ASP A 132 -11.32 13.49 -4.57
C ASP A 132 -12.66 13.41 -5.32
N THR A 133 -13.47 12.40 -5.00
CA THR A 133 -14.90 12.50 -5.27
C THR A 133 -15.57 13.01 -4.00
N ALA A 134 -16.14 14.21 -4.13
CA ALA A 134 -16.97 14.85 -3.13
C ALA A 134 -18.11 13.92 -2.67
N SER A 135 -17.86 13.10 -1.66
CA SER A 135 -18.89 12.44 -0.87
C SER A 135 -18.29 12.00 0.45
N LYS A 136 -18.49 12.81 1.49
CA LYS A 136 -18.17 12.51 2.90
C LYS A 136 -19.00 11.33 3.48
N ASN A 137 -19.56 10.46 2.64
CA ASN A 137 -20.51 9.41 3.05
C ASN A 137 -20.29 8.04 2.37
N LEU A 138 -19.15 7.79 1.71
CA LEU A 138 -18.79 6.41 1.38
C LEU A 138 -18.27 5.73 2.66
N SER A 139 -18.98 4.70 3.13
CA SER A 139 -18.53 3.85 4.23
C SER A 139 -17.09 3.41 3.96
N LYS A 140 -16.14 3.84 4.81
CA LYS A 140 -14.73 3.42 4.78
C LYS A 140 -14.66 1.93 5.09
N VAL A 141 -14.85 1.07 4.09
CA VAL A 141 -14.75 -0.38 4.24
C VAL A 141 -13.51 -0.82 3.49
N CYS A 142 -12.47 -1.12 4.25
CA CYS A 142 -11.29 -1.82 3.75
C CYS A 142 -11.63 -3.31 3.73
N CYS A 143 -11.81 -3.90 2.55
CA CYS A 143 -11.95 -5.36 2.46
C CYS A 143 -10.60 -6.03 2.74
N ALA A 144 -10.49 -6.61 3.93
CA ALA A 144 -9.88 -7.91 4.14
C ALA A 144 -10.91 -8.68 4.96
N SER A 145 -11.53 -9.70 4.38
CA SER A 145 -12.63 -10.41 5.03
C SER A 145 -12.13 -11.22 6.23
N ALA A 146 -12.02 -10.57 7.37
CA ALA A 146 -12.38 -11.07 8.69
C ALA A 146 -12.21 -9.88 9.64
N ILE A 147 -13.30 -9.49 10.27
CA ILE A 147 -13.30 -8.57 11.41
C ILE A 147 -12.44 -9.22 12.50
N TRP A 148 -11.14 -8.90 12.48
CA TRP A 148 -10.20 -8.86 13.59
C TRP A 148 -10.41 -9.94 14.64
N ARG A 149 -10.20 -11.22 14.29
CA ARG A 149 -10.10 -12.32 15.26
C ARG A 149 -8.66 -12.75 15.46
#